data_AF-E6V0A3-F1
#
_entry.id   AF-E6V0A3-F1
#
_cell.length_a   1.000
_cell.length_b   1.000
_cell.length_c   1.000
_cell.angle_alpha   90.00
_cell.angle_beta   90.00
_cell.angle_gamma   90.00
#
_symmetry.space_group_name_H-M   'P 1'
#
loop_
_entity.id
_entity.type
_entity.pdbx_description
1 polymer ?
#
loop_
_entity_poly.entity_id
_entity_poly.type
_entity_poly.pdbx_seq_one_letter_code
_entity_poly.pdbx_strand_id
1 'polypeptide(L)'
;MGAAGLRFAGLALVMSALAAGCNDTGKPPSWDTLLSGRIADARPDCKVSVPLPGKITVACPGLKPAIFDVAPTAAYCQRGPRDCEFAVAQMVLMLPLPSPAP
;
A
#
# COMPACT_ATOMS: atom_id res chain seq x y z
N MET A 1 27.77 45.06 -39.42
CA MET A 1 28.69 44.10 -38.78
C MET A 1 28.45 44.10 -37.27
N GLY A 2 28.36 42.93 -36.62
CA GLY A 2 28.40 42.81 -35.15
C GLY A 2 27.27 41.96 -34.55
N ALA A 3 27.41 40.63 -34.61
CA ALA A 3 26.59 39.67 -33.88
C ALA A 3 27.07 39.54 -32.41
N ALA A 4 26.14 39.37 -31.47
CA ALA A 4 26.25 38.50 -30.29
C ALA A 4 25.13 38.81 -29.29
N GLY A 5 24.19 37.88 -29.13
CA GLY A 5 23.11 38.01 -28.16
C GLY A 5 22.15 36.82 -28.17
N LEU A 6 22.68 35.61 -28.33
CA LEU A 6 21.91 34.37 -28.13
C LEU A 6 21.56 34.27 -26.64
N ARG A 7 20.41 34.85 -26.25
CA ARG A 7 19.80 34.58 -24.95
C ARG A 7 18.69 33.56 -25.15
N PHE A 8 18.99 32.36 -24.67
CA PHE A 8 18.19 31.15 -24.56
C PHE A 8 16.85 31.38 -23.85
N ALA A 9 15.92 32.11 -24.46
CA ALA A 9 14.64 32.49 -23.86
C ALA A 9 13.43 31.91 -24.60
N GLY A 10 13.61 30.89 -25.46
CA GLY A 10 12.56 30.40 -26.34
C GLY A 10 12.09 28.96 -26.13
N LEU A 11 12.65 28.21 -25.17
CA LEU A 11 12.51 26.74 -25.14
C LEU A 11 12.16 26.18 -23.76
N ALA A 12 11.24 26.82 -23.03
CA ALA A 12 10.85 26.38 -21.69
C ALA A 12 9.33 26.42 -21.39
N LEU A 13 8.47 26.38 -22.42
CA LEU A 13 7.01 26.40 -22.23
C LEU A 13 6.27 25.29 -22.99
N VAL A 14 6.85 24.09 -23.07
CA VAL A 14 6.14 22.90 -23.58
C VAL A 14 6.38 21.70 -22.67
N MET A 15 6.10 21.83 -21.37
CA MET A 15 6.10 20.67 -20.46
C MET A 15 5.15 20.77 -19.27
N SER A 16 4.06 21.52 -19.36
CA SER A 16 3.08 21.63 -18.27
C SER A 16 1.74 20.93 -18.56
N ALA A 17 1.62 20.20 -19.67
CA ALA A 17 0.33 19.64 -20.11
C ALA A 17 0.15 18.13 -19.86
N LEU A 18 1.08 17.42 -19.21
CA LEU A 18 0.91 15.98 -18.90
C LEU A 18 0.44 15.68 -17.46
N ALA A 19 0.18 16.69 -16.62
CA ALA A 19 -0.30 16.47 -15.25
C ALA A 19 -1.84 16.43 -15.13
N ALA A 20 -2.58 16.34 -16.24
CA ALA A 20 -4.05 16.28 -16.25
C ALA A 20 -4.60 14.94 -16.79
N GLY A 21 -3.78 13.89 -16.83
CA GLY A 21 -4.21 12.52 -17.12
C GLY A 21 -4.31 11.70 -15.85
N CYS A 22 -5.47 11.73 -15.18
CA CYS A 22 -6.06 10.68 -14.32
C CYS A 22 -7.25 11.28 -13.55
N ASN A 23 -8.32 11.63 -14.27
CA ASN A 23 -9.51 12.25 -13.68
C ASN A 23 -10.68 11.26 -13.41
N ASP A 24 -10.43 9.94 -13.39
CA ASP A 24 -11.45 8.92 -13.06
C ASP A 24 -10.91 7.67 -12.31
N THR A 25 -9.80 7.79 -11.57
CA THR A 25 -9.22 6.70 -10.74
C THR A 25 -8.83 7.18 -9.33
N GLY A 26 -9.44 8.27 -8.86
CA GLY A 26 -9.01 9.04 -7.69
C GLY A 26 -9.62 8.68 -6.34
N LYS A 27 -10.05 7.43 -6.10
CA LYS A 27 -10.15 6.94 -4.71
C LYS A 27 -8.78 6.32 -4.42
N PRO A 28 -7.92 6.93 -3.58
CA PRO A 28 -6.71 6.23 -3.16
C PRO A 28 -7.13 4.85 -2.63
N PRO A 29 -6.42 3.76 -2.97
CA PRO A 29 -6.76 2.45 -2.45
C PRO A 29 -6.87 2.58 -0.94
N SER A 30 -7.99 2.12 -0.36
CA SER A 30 -8.16 2.25 1.08
C SER A 30 -7.04 1.46 1.74
N TRP A 31 -6.61 1.89 2.92
CA TRP A 31 -5.59 1.18 3.69
C TRP A 31 -5.97 -0.29 3.88
N ASP A 32 -7.27 -0.62 3.89
CA ASP A 32 -7.76 -1.99 3.92
C ASP A 32 -7.29 -2.80 2.70
N THR A 33 -7.44 -2.26 1.49
CA THR A 33 -7.03 -2.93 0.24
C THR A 33 -5.51 -3.09 0.17
N LEU A 34 -4.76 -2.06 0.58
CA LEU A 34 -3.30 -2.12 0.56
C LEU A 34 -2.75 -3.16 1.55
N LEU A 35 -3.24 -3.12 2.79
CA LEU A 35 -2.78 -4.04 3.83
C LEU A 35 -3.26 -5.47 3.57
N SER A 36 -4.50 -5.67 3.11
CA SER A 36 -4.99 -7.01 2.77
C SER A 36 -4.21 -7.65 1.63
N GLY A 37 -3.84 -6.88 0.60
CA GLY A 37 -2.96 -7.35 -0.47
C GLY A 37 -1.59 -7.78 0.06
N ARG A 38 -0.95 -6.96 0.90
CA ARG A 38 0.34 -7.29 1.51
C ARG A 38 0.30 -8.55 2.37
N ILE A 39 -0.78 -8.75 3.13
CA ILE A 39 -0.94 -9.96 3.95
C ILE A 39 -1.17 -11.18 3.06
N ALA A 40 -1.95 -11.04 1.98
CA ALA A 40 -2.18 -12.12 1.02
C ALA A 40 -0.89 -12.54 0.29
N ASP A 41 -0.03 -11.57 -0.07
CA ASP A 41 1.28 -11.85 -0.66
C ASP A 41 2.20 -12.57 0.33
N ALA A 42 2.17 -12.18 1.61
CA ALA A 42 2.99 -12.80 2.65
C ALA A 42 2.49 -14.18 3.09
N ARG A 43 1.18 -14.44 2.95
CA ARG A 43 0.50 -15.68 3.38
C ARG A 43 -0.49 -16.14 2.30
N PRO A 44 0.01 -16.67 1.17
CA PRO A 44 -0.83 -17.14 0.08
C PRO A 44 -1.66 -18.39 0.46
N ASP A 45 -1.29 -19.06 1.55
CA ASP A 45 -2.04 -20.17 2.16
C ASP A 45 -3.33 -19.72 2.86
N CYS A 46 -3.47 -18.42 3.14
CA CYS A 46 -4.57 -17.87 3.91
C CYS A 46 -5.53 -17.04 3.06
N LYS A 47 -6.82 -17.12 3.38
CA LYS A 47 -7.84 -16.26 2.78
C LYS A 47 -7.94 -14.96 3.57
N VAL A 48 -7.53 -13.86 2.94
CA VAL A 48 -7.67 -12.51 3.48
C VAL A 48 -8.99 -11.90 3.00
N SER A 49 -9.73 -11.25 3.89
CA SER A 49 -11.01 -10.61 3.58
C SER A 49 -11.20 -9.36 4.43
N VAL A 50 -11.89 -8.36 3.88
CA VAL A 50 -12.21 -7.11 4.57
C VAL A 50 -13.73 -7.07 4.79
N PRO A 51 -14.25 -7.72 5.85
CA PRO A 51 -15.70 -7.81 6.05
C PRO A 51 -16.30 -6.46 6.43
N LEU A 52 -15.52 -5.59 7.08
CA LEU A 52 -15.89 -4.22 7.43
C LEU A 52 -14.71 -3.28 7.15
N PRO A 53 -14.97 -2.04 6.74
CA PRO A 53 -13.91 -1.04 6.61
C PRO A 53 -13.22 -0.85 7.96
N GLY A 54 -11.89 -0.77 7.93
CA GLY A 54 -11.06 -0.67 9.14
C GLY A 54 -10.68 -2.01 9.76
N LYS A 55 -11.19 -3.14 9.26
CA LYS A 55 -10.90 -4.48 9.80
C LYS A 55 -10.53 -5.48 8.71
N ILE A 56 -9.40 -6.16 8.88
CA ILE A 56 -8.93 -7.24 8.01
C ILE A 56 -9.07 -8.55 8.76
N THR A 57 -9.77 -9.50 8.17
CA THR A 57 -9.87 -10.87 8.66
C THR A 57 -9.00 -11.79 7.82
N VAL A 58 -8.19 -12.61 8.47
CA VAL A 58 -7.32 -13.60 7.83
C VAL A 58 -7.73 -14.97 8.32
N ALA A 59 -8.19 -15.82 7.40
CA ALA A 59 -8.63 -17.18 7.67
C ALA A 59 -7.69 -18.16 6.96
N CYS A 60 -6.89 -18.89 7.73
CA CYS A 60 -6.01 -19.93 7.22
C CYS A 60 -6.65 -21.31 7.43
N PRO A 61 -6.47 -22.28 6.51
CA PRO A 61 -7.05 -23.61 6.64
C PRO A 61 -6.56 -24.32 7.91
N GLY A 62 -7.48 -24.87 8.69
CA GLY A 62 -7.16 -25.56 9.95
C GLY A 62 -6.83 -24.64 11.14
N LEU A 63 -6.94 -23.31 10.98
CA LEU A 63 -6.62 -22.34 12.01
C LEU A 63 -7.81 -21.43 12.31
N LYS A 64 -7.85 -20.89 13.54
CA LYS A 64 -8.86 -19.90 13.91
C LYS A 64 -8.62 -18.61 13.13
N PRO A 65 -9.66 -17.97 12.55
CA PRO A 65 -9.50 -16.71 11.85
C PRO A 65 -8.99 -15.62 12.80
N ALA A 66 -8.02 -14.85 12.33
CA ALA A 66 -7.48 -13.68 13.00
C ALA A 66 -8.12 -12.41 12.44
N ILE A 67 -8.37 -11.42 13.31
CA ILE A 67 -8.96 -10.13 12.94
C ILE A 67 -7.97 -9.05 13.36
N PHE A 68 -7.66 -8.14 12.43
CA PHE A 68 -6.74 -7.04 12.66
C PHE A 68 -7.40 -5.70 12.37
N ASP A 69 -7.09 -4.70 13.17
CA ASP A 69 -7.48 -3.32 12.93
C ASP A 69 -6.52 -2.63 11.97
N VAL A 70 -7.06 -1.94 10.98
CA VAL A 70 -6.31 -1.24 9.91
C VAL A 70 -5.74 0.08 10.40
N ALA A 71 -6.48 0.80 11.26
CA ALA A 71 -6.10 2.11 11.75
C ALA A 71 -4.68 2.19 12.39
N PRO A 72 -4.29 1.30 13.32
CA PRO A 72 -2.95 1.35 13.91
C PRO A 72 -1.86 1.11 12.86
N THR A 73 -2.02 0.11 12.01
CA THR A 73 -1.04 -0.21 10.96
C THR A 73 -0.94 0.90 9.92
N ALA A 74 -2.07 1.50 9.52
CA ALA A 74 -2.09 2.65 8.64
C ALA A 74 -1.33 3.85 9.24
N ALA A 75 -1.48 4.09 10.54
CA ALA A 75 -0.74 5.15 11.24
C ALA A 75 0.78 4.91 11.23
N TYR A 76 1.24 3.66 11.35
CA TYR A 76 2.65 3.32 11.17
C TYR A 76 3.09 3.53 9.72
N CYS A 77 2.29 3.09 8.75
CA CYS A 77 2.62 3.24 7.34
C CYS A 77 2.70 4.71 6.87
N GLN A 78 1.99 5.62 7.53
CA GLN A 78 2.08 7.06 7.26
C GLN A 78 3.42 7.68 7.70
N ARG A 79 4.17 7.04 8.60
CA ARG A 79 5.48 7.53 9.05
C ARG A 79 6.57 7.32 8.01
N GLY A 80 6.42 6.27 7.20
CA GLY A 80 7.35 5.95 6.13
C GLY A 80 7.30 4.49 5.70
N PRO A 81 7.99 4.15 4.60
CA PRO A 81 7.97 2.80 4.04
C PRO A 81 8.58 1.76 4.98
N ARG A 82 9.64 2.10 5.73
CA ARG A 82 10.28 1.20 6.71
C ARG A 82 9.34 0.82 7.86
N ASP A 83 8.66 1.81 8.44
CA ASP A 83 7.68 1.58 9.50
C ASP A 83 6.49 0.78 8.99
N CYS A 84 6.08 1.00 7.74
CA CYS A 84 5.02 0.22 7.12
C CYS A 84 5.38 -1.25 6.99
N GLU A 85 6.57 -1.57 6.47
CA GLU A 85 7.02 -2.96 6.35
C GLU A 85 7.12 -3.64 7.71
N PHE A 86 7.62 -2.94 8.72
CA PHE A 86 7.67 -3.45 10.08
C PHE A 86 6.27 -3.75 10.64
N ALA A 87 5.33 -2.82 10.50
CA ALA A 87 3.97 -3.00 11.00
C ALA A 87 3.24 -4.15 10.28
N VAL A 88 3.41 -4.27 8.97
CA VAL A 88 2.86 -5.38 8.18
C VAL A 88 3.49 -6.71 8.62
N ALA A 89 4.82 -6.76 8.78
CA ALA A 89 5.51 -7.96 9.25
C ALA A 89 5.01 -8.38 10.64
N GLN A 90 4.76 -7.43 11.55
CA GLN A 90 4.17 -7.75 12.84
C GLN A 90 2.76 -8.34 12.72
N MET A 91 1.90 -7.82 11.84
CA MET A 91 0.58 -8.41 11.60
C MET A 91 0.69 -9.85 11.10
N VAL A 92 1.62 -10.11 10.18
CA VAL A 92 1.86 -11.46 9.64
C VAL A 92 2.39 -12.42 10.72
N LEU A 93 3.27 -11.95 11.59
CA LEU A 93 3.81 -12.73 12.71
C LEU A 93 2.76 -13.07 13.77
N MET A 94 1.77 -12.20 13.96
CA MET A 94 0.64 -12.44 14.86
C MET A 94 -0.40 -13.41 14.27
N LEU A 95 -0.28 -13.79 13.00
CA LEU A 95 -1.16 -14.79 12.44
C LEU A 95 -0.93 -16.15 13.10
N PRO A 96 -2.01 -16.91 13.32
CA PRO A 96 -1.87 -18.27 13.79
C PRO A 96 -0.99 -19.06 12.82
N LEU A 97 0.04 -19.70 13.38
CA LEU A 97 0.90 -20.62 12.65
C LEU A 97 0.22 -21.99 12.62
N PRO A 98 0.41 -22.78 11.56
CA PRO A 98 0.04 -24.19 11.58
C PRO A 98 0.71 -24.83 12.80
N SER A 99 -0.08 -25.38 13.71
CA SER A 99 0.47 -26.17 14.81
C SER A 99 1.26 -27.32 14.17
N PRO A 100 2.52 -27.58 14.54
CA PRO A 100 3.22 -28.75 14.05
C PRO A 100 2.39 -29.98 14.43
N ALA A 101 2.02 -30.77 13.41
CA ALA A 101 1.31 -32.02 13.64
C ALA A 101 2.17 -32.92 14.56
N PRO A 102 1.56 -33.63 15.52
CA PRO A 102 2.28 -34.55 16.40
C PRO A 102 2.92 -35.73 15.66
#